data_AF-A0A1G1ZH67-F1
#
_entry.id   AF-A0A1G1ZH67-F1
#
_cell.length_a   1.000
_cell.length_b   1.000
_cell.length_c   1.000
_cell.angle_alpha   90.00
_cell.angle_beta   90.00
_cell.angle_gamma   90.00
#
_symmetry.space_group_name_H-M   'P 1'
#
loop_
_entity.id
_entity.type
_entity.pdbx_description
1 polymer ?
#
loop_
_entity_poly.entity_id
_entity_poly.type
_entity_poly.pdbx_seq_one_letter_code
_entity_poly.pdbx_strand_id
1 'polypeptide(L)'
;MHQYIGLILLILAVSAGIYLAGNHGGLPDLKIPFSFNILPSPVHNYQNNSGVANNNFFNETVIPELESRKSARISYVSQPGSFGSYYELGLSADLSSNEKLNITGWTVKSNRGSFEIPQSQEIYSFGGSQRDIVLRPGDRVKIYSTESPKGNFRANKCLGYLGSDSFSPPLPKDCPYVSRAEINNFSGYCQDYLLSLGACENPSANPPVPHSDAACFDFLRKLNYDGCVEKYRNDDDFLSGDWLVWLGKEMNVFDSLHDKVQLLDKSGKLADEYIY
;
A
#
# COMPACT_ATOMS: atom_id res chain seq x y z
N MET A 1 38.75 13.13 -14.79
CA MET A 1 38.64 12.25 -15.97
C MET A 1 39.48 10.97 -15.92
N HIS A 2 40.46 10.82 -15.01
CA HIS A 2 41.29 9.59 -14.94
C HIS A 2 40.72 8.44 -14.10
N GLN A 3 39.66 8.65 -13.29
CA GLN A 3 39.10 7.60 -12.44
C GLN A 3 38.17 6.60 -13.14
N TYR A 4 37.70 6.89 -14.37
CA TYR A 4 36.76 6.01 -15.08
C TYR A 4 37.43 5.08 -16.11
N ILE A 5 38.69 5.32 -16.46
CA ILE A 5 39.42 4.50 -17.45
C ILE A 5 39.67 3.08 -16.90
N GLY A 6 39.95 2.95 -15.60
CA GLY A 6 40.16 1.64 -14.97
C GLY A 6 38.91 0.76 -14.95
N LEU A 7 37.73 1.36 -14.74
CA LEU A 7 36.46 0.61 -14.69
C LEU A 7 36.05 0.09 -16.06
N ILE A 8 36.27 0.87 -17.12
CA ILE A 8 35.97 0.48 -18.50
C ILE A 8 36.87 -0.67 -18.96
N LEU A 9 38.16 -0.65 -18.60
CA LEU A 9 39.09 -1.74 -18.92
C LEU A 9 38.75 -3.04 -18.17
N LEU A 10 38.24 -2.95 -16.93
CA LEU A 10 37.79 -4.11 -16.16
C LEU A 10 36.57 -4.77 -16.81
N ILE A 11 35.59 -3.97 -17.24
CA ILE A 11 34.36 -4.47 -17.89
C ILE A 11 34.71 -5.18 -19.20
N LEU A 12 35.59 -4.59 -20.03
CA LEU A 12 36.00 -5.19 -21.29
C LEU A 12 36.73 -6.54 -21.10
N ALA A 13 37.57 -6.65 -20.08
CA ALA A 13 38.27 -7.89 -19.75
C ALA A 13 37.32 -9.02 -19.32
N VAL A 14 36.28 -8.72 -18.53
CA VAL A 14 35.28 -9.70 -18.09
C VAL A 14 34.44 -10.19 -19.28
N SER A 15 34.00 -9.29 -20.17
CA SER A 15 33.25 -9.68 -21.36
C SER A 15 34.05 -10.54 -22.34
N ALA A 16 35.36 -10.30 -22.48
CA ALA A 16 36.22 -11.12 -23.33
C ALA A 16 36.43 -12.53 -22.75
N GLY A 17 36.53 -12.66 -21.42
CA GLY A 17 36.65 -13.96 -20.75
C GLY A 17 35.42 -14.85 -20.92
N ILE A 18 34.22 -14.28 -20.86
CA ILE A 18 32.96 -15.03 -21.05
C ILE A 18 32.81 -15.48 -22.50
N TYR A 19 33.22 -14.64 -23.47
CA TYR A 19 33.11 -14.99 -24.89
C TYR A 19 34.04 -16.13 -25.29
N LEU A 20 35.23 -16.24 -24.68
CA LEU A 20 36.18 -17.32 -24.96
C LEU A 20 35.80 -18.65 -24.27
N ALA A 21 35.03 -18.61 -23.18
CA ALA A 21 34.56 -19.82 -22.49
C ALA A 21 33.32 -20.47 -23.14
N GLY A 22 32.61 -19.76 -24.02
CA GLY A 22 31.36 -20.21 -24.62
C GLY A 22 31.45 -21.14 -25.83
N ASN A 23 32.65 -21.49 -26.32
CA ASN A 23 32.80 -22.18 -27.60
C ASN A 23 33.40 -23.61 -27.54
N HIS A 24 33.42 -24.22 -26.35
CA HIS A 24 33.68 -25.66 -26.21
C HIS A 24 32.47 -26.33 -25.55
N GLY A 25 31.88 -27.28 -26.29
CA GLY A 25 30.56 -27.81 -26.03
C GLY A 25 30.42 -28.75 -24.82
N GLY A 26 29.16 -29.15 -24.62
CA GLY A 26 28.77 -30.22 -23.71
C GLY A 26 28.36 -29.72 -22.33
N LEU A 27 27.11 -29.27 -22.19
CA LEU A 27 26.46 -29.17 -20.89
C LEU A 27 26.21 -30.60 -20.36
N PRO A 28 26.70 -30.98 -19.17
CA PRO A 28 26.32 -32.23 -18.55
C PRO A 28 24.86 -32.15 -18.06
N ASP A 29 24.09 -33.17 -18.41
CA ASP A 29 22.71 -33.40 -17.97
C ASP A 29 22.68 -33.59 -16.44
N LEU A 30 22.34 -32.51 -15.74
CA LEU A 30 22.28 -32.47 -14.28
C LEU A 30 20.92 -33.01 -13.83
N LYS A 31 20.81 -34.34 -13.74
CA LYS A 31 19.64 -35.02 -13.15
C LYS A 31 19.63 -34.78 -11.65
N ILE A 32 18.76 -33.89 -11.19
CA ILE A 32 18.52 -33.66 -9.76
C ILE A 32 17.41 -34.63 -9.29
N PRO A 33 17.67 -35.57 -8.36
CA PRO A 33 16.63 -36.41 -7.79
C PRO A 33 15.93 -35.67 -6.65
N PHE A 34 14.89 -34.90 -6.96
CA PHE A 34 13.98 -34.40 -5.93
C PHE A 34 12.81 -35.38 -5.74
N SER A 35 12.90 -36.20 -4.71
CA SER A 35 11.78 -36.96 -4.17
C SER A 35 11.05 -36.08 -3.16
N PHE A 36 9.88 -35.54 -3.51
CA PHE A 36 9.00 -34.88 -2.55
C PHE A 36 8.29 -35.94 -1.71
N ASN A 37 8.79 -36.19 -0.50
CA ASN A 37 7.99 -36.85 0.54
C ASN A 37 7.04 -35.81 1.13
N ILE A 38 5.79 -35.82 0.65
CA ILE A 38 4.70 -35.06 1.25
C ILE A 38 4.38 -35.73 2.59
N LEU A 39 4.85 -35.13 3.69
CA LEU A 39 4.36 -35.44 5.03
C LEU A 39 2.89 -35.01 5.11
N PRO A 40 1.95 -35.88 5.48
CA PRO A 40 0.57 -35.47 5.69
C PRO A 40 0.48 -34.48 6.85
N SER A 41 -0.24 -33.39 6.63
CA SER A 41 -0.56 -32.39 7.65
C SER A 41 -1.19 -33.04 8.89
N PRO A 42 -0.89 -32.57 10.11
CA PRO A 42 -1.52 -33.08 11.31
C PRO A 42 -3.02 -32.77 11.28
N VAL A 43 -3.83 -33.83 11.23
CA VAL A 43 -5.27 -33.77 11.42
C VAL A 43 -5.53 -33.41 12.88
N HIS A 44 -6.03 -32.19 13.12
CA HIS A 44 -6.60 -31.83 14.42
C HIS A 44 -7.92 -32.60 14.61
N ASN A 45 -7.84 -33.74 15.31
CA ASN A 45 -9.01 -34.46 15.80
C ASN A 45 -9.63 -33.68 16.97
N TYR A 46 -10.76 -33.01 16.73
CA TYR A 46 -11.67 -32.60 17.80
C TYR A 46 -12.36 -33.86 18.34
N GLN A 47 -11.90 -34.38 19.48
CA GLN A 47 -12.64 -35.37 20.24
C GLN A 47 -13.83 -34.70 20.95
N ASN A 48 -15.04 -34.96 20.46
CA ASN A 48 -16.27 -34.73 21.21
C ASN A 48 -16.35 -35.76 22.35
N ASN A 49 -15.92 -35.37 23.54
CA ASN A 49 -16.19 -36.11 24.77
C ASN A 49 -17.50 -35.63 25.38
N SER A 50 -18.57 -36.36 25.08
CA SER A 50 -19.82 -36.34 25.85
C SER A 50 -19.59 -37.09 27.16
N GLY A 51 -19.24 -36.35 28.22
CA GLY A 51 -19.12 -36.84 29.59
C GLY A 51 -20.07 -36.10 30.51
N VAL A 52 -21.18 -36.77 30.85
CA VAL A 52 -22.10 -36.37 31.93
C VAL A 52 -21.44 -36.65 33.27
N ALA A 53 -21.32 -35.65 34.16
CA ALA A 53 -21.67 -35.74 35.59
C ALA A 53 -21.20 -34.53 36.44
N ASN A 54 -22.18 -33.99 37.19
CA ASN A 54 -22.14 -33.52 38.57
C ASN A 54 -21.64 -32.10 38.93
N ASN A 55 -22.65 -31.24 39.12
CA ASN A 55 -22.94 -30.36 40.26
C ASN A 55 -21.81 -29.80 41.14
N ASN A 56 -21.91 -28.47 41.22
CA ASN A 56 -21.55 -27.55 42.29
C ASN A 56 -20.08 -27.20 42.47
N PHE A 57 -19.89 -25.87 42.60
CA PHE A 57 -18.82 -25.16 43.30
C PHE A 57 -17.75 -24.50 42.43
N PHE A 58 -18.11 -23.47 41.68
CA PHE A 58 -17.16 -22.38 41.40
C PHE A 58 -17.85 -21.02 41.43
N ASN A 59 -17.30 -20.14 42.27
CA ASN A 59 -17.55 -18.72 42.29
C ASN A 59 -17.47 -18.18 40.86
N GLU A 60 -18.55 -17.56 40.42
CA GLU A 60 -18.66 -16.82 39.19
C GLU A 60 -17.77 -15.57 39.32
N THR A 61 -16.47 -15.72 39.10
CA THR A 61 -15.68 -14.62 38.58
C THR A 61 -16.32 -14.25 37.26
N VAL A 62 -17.17 -13.23 37.31
CA VAL A 62 -17.58 -12.44 36.17
C VAL A 62 -16.27 -12.01 35.50
N ILE A 63 -15.84 -12.78 34.51
CA ILE A 63 -14.90 -12.29 33.51
C ILE A 63 -15.62 -11.06 32.97
N PRO A 64 -15.08 -9.84 33.11
CA PRO A 64 -15.70 -8.69 32.50
C PRO A 64 -15.83 -9.07 31.04
N GLU A 65 -17.09 -9.17 30.62
CA GLU A 65 -17.52 -9.29 29.25
C GLU A 65 -16.54 -8.48 28.43
N LEU A 66 -15.84 -9.18 27.54
CA LEU A 66 -14.86 -8.61 26.63
C LEU A 66 -15.63 -7.57 25.82
N GLU A 67 -15.76 -6.36 26.37
CA GLU A 67 -16.61 -5.31 25.84
C GLU A 67 -16.32 -5.26 24.37
N SER A 68 -17.35 -5.54 23.56
CA SER A 68 -17.29 -5.72 22.12
C SER A 68 -16.38 -4.64 21.53
N ARG A 69 -15.10 -4.98 21.33
CA ARG A 69 -14.03 -3.99 21.28
C ARG A 69 -14.12 -3.24 19.98
N LYS A 70 -14.57 -1.99 20.05
CA LYS A 70 -14.14 -0.95 19.12
C LYS A 70 -12.61 -1.04 19.02
N SER A 71 -12.09 -1.66 17.97
CA SER A 71 -10.65 -1.86 17.89
C SER A 71 -10.17 -1.71 16.46
N ALA A 72 -9.11 -0.90 16.32
CA ALA A 72 -8.20 -1.07 15.20
C ALA A 72 -7.36 -2.32 15.50
N ARG A 73 -7.18 -3.16 14.48
CA ARG A 73 -6.39 -4.38 14.55
C ARG A 73 -5.20 -4.30 13.62
N ILE A 74 -4.08 -4.86 14.04
CA ILE A 74 -2.93 -5.09 13.17
C ILE A 74 -3.29 -6.26 12.26
N SER A 75 -3.45 -5.98 10.97
CA SER A 75 -3.88 -6.96 9.98
C SER A 75 -2.71 -7.73 9.40
N TYR A 76 -1.57 -7.06 9.22
CA TYR A 76 -0.32 -7.67 8.79
C TYR A 76 0.86 -6.74 9.05
N VAL A 77 2.05 -7.34 9.10
CA VAL A 77 3.34 -6.66 8.99
C VAL A 77 4.08 -7.33 7.83
N SER A 78 4.39 -6.56 6.80
CA SER A 78 5.17 -7.00 5.64
C SER A 78 6.58 -6.45 5.73
N GLN A 79 7.56 -7.30 5.44
CA GLN A 79 8.97 -6.99 5.54
C GLN A 79 9.58 -6.72 4.16
N PRO A 80 10.69 -5.97 4.09
CA PRO A 80 11.49 -5.89 2.88
C PRO A 80 11.90 -7.29 2.41
N GLY A 81 11.70 -7.58 1.14
CA GLY A 81 12.04 -8.85 0.52
C GLY A 81 12.40 -8.67 -0.95
N SER A 82 12.41 -9.76 -1.71
CA SER A 82 12.81 -9.74 -3.13
C SER A 82 11.95 -8.82 -4.01
N PHE A 83 10.72 -8.52 -3.58
CA PHE A 83 9.73 -7.74 -4.35
C PHE A 83 9.48 -6.33 -3.78
N GLY A 84 10.14 -5.94 -2.69
CA GLY A 84 9.94 -4.62 -2.08
C GLY A 84 11.02 -4.29 -1.06
N SER A 85 11.50 -3.05 -1.05
CA SER A 85 12.58 -2.58 -0.16
C SER A 85 12.06 -1.83 1.08
N TYR A 86 10.81 -2.06 1.48
CA TYR A 86 10.12 -1.29 2.52
C TYR A 86 9.32 -2.22 3.46
N TYR A 87 9.11 -1.75 4.70
CA TYR A 87 8.13 -2.33 5.60
C TYR A 87 6.76 -1.74 5.33
N GLU A 88 5.72 -2.56 5.44
CA GLU A 88 4.32 -2.14 5.39
C GLU A 88 3.59 -2.70 6.61
N LEU A 89 2.96 -1.82 7.38
CA LEU A 89 2.05 -2.19 8.46
C LEU A 89 0.62 -1.91 7.99
N GLY A 90 -0.21 -2.94 8.00
CA GLY A 90 -1.63 -2.84 7.72
C GLY A 90 -2.44 -2.79 9.01
N LEU A 91 -3.28 -1.78 9.16
CA LEU A 91 -4.32 -1.73 10.20
C LEU A 91 -5.70 -1.86 9.55
N SER A 92 -6.64 -2.49 10.24
CA SER A 92 -8.05 -2.54 9.86
C SER A 92 -8.95 -2.13 11.01
N ALA A 93 -10.04 -1.46 10.68
CA ALA A 93 -11.06 -1.06 11.63
C ALA A 93 -12.11 -2.17 11.79
N ASP A 94 -12.08 -2.86 12.93
CA ASP A 94 -13.12 -3.80 13.34
C ASP A 94 -14.08 -3.08 14.29
N LEU A 95 -15.02 -2.35 13.67
CA LEU A 95 -15.96 -1.45 14.33
C LEU A 95 -17.39 -1.87 14.01
N SER A 96 -18.32 -1.65 14.95
CA SER A 96 -19.74 -1.86 14.70
C SER A 96 -20.32 -0.75 13.81
N SER A 97 -21.49 -1.00 13.22
CA SER A 97 -22.11 -0.05 12.29
C SER A 97 -22.30 1.34 12.92
N ASN A 98 -21.91 2.39 12.19
CA ASN A 98 -21.92 3.81 12.61
C ASN A 98 -20.87 4.24 13.64
N GLU A 99 -20.00 3.34 14.10
CA GLU A 99 -18.90 3.73 14.98
C GLU A 99 -17.78 4.45 14.22
N LYS A 100 -17.04 5.28 14.95
CA LYS A 100 -15.86 5.98 14.45
C LYS A 100 -14.73 5.83 15.46
N LEU A 101 -13.51 5.62 14.97
CA LEU A 101 -12.32 5.48 15.80
C LEU A 101 -11.22 6.42 15.33
N ASN A 102 -10.83 7.36 16.17
CA ASN A 102 -9.68 8.22 15.91
C ASN A 102 -8.40 7.51 16.36
N ILE A 103 -7.52 7.21 15.41
CA ILE A 103 -6.27 6.51 15.65
C ILE A 103 -5.02 7.40 15.55
N THR A 104 -5.17 8.68 15.19
CA THR A 104 -4.03 9.62 15.20
C THR A 104 -3.45 9.69 16.61
N GLY A 105 -2.13 9.71 16.74
CA GLY A 105 -1.42 9.71 18.02
C GLY A 105 -1.47 8.38 18.77
N TRP A 106 -2.05 7.32 18.20
CA TRP A 106 -1.85 5.97 18.72
C TRP A 106 -0.40 5.56 18.48
N THR A 107 0.16 4.75 19.37
CA THR A 107 1.55 4.31 19.30
C THR A 107 1.62 2.90 18.71
N VAL A 108 2.44 2.72 17.69
CA VAL A 108 2.91 1.41 17.27
C VAL A 108 4.26 1.18 17.93
N LYS A 109 4.37 0.11 18.71
CA LYS A 109 5.58 -0.26 19.44
C LYS A 109 6.05 -1.64 19.01
N SER A 110 7.34 -1.77 18.76
CA SER A 110 8.01 -3.02 18.46
C SER A 110 9.09 -3.30 19.51
N ASN A 111 9.84 -4.40 19.31
CA ASN A 111 11.01 -4.70 20.13
C ASN A 111 12.16 -3.69 19.94
N ARG A 112 12.25 -3.00 18.80
CA ARG A 112 13.37 -2.10 18.48
C ARG A 112 13.04 -0.62 18.60
N GLY A 113 11.77 -0.26 18.72
CA GLY A 113 11.37 1.13 18.85
C GLY A 113 9.87 1.34 18.84
N SER A 114 9.46 2.57 18.57
CA SER A 114 8.05 2.94 18.46
C SER A 114 7.89 4.19 17.63
N PHE A 115 6.71 4.37 17.05
CA PHE A 115 6.29 5.61 16.42
C PHE A 115 4.83 5.92 16.74
N GLU A 116 4.44 7.18 16.59
CA GLU A 116 3.05 7.59 16.67
C GLU A 116 2.43 7.69 15.28
N ILE A 117 1.16 7.30 15.16
CA ILE A 117 0.41 7.44 13.92
C ILE A 117 0.16 8.94 13.68
N PRO A 118 0.68 9.54 12.59
CA PRO A 118 0.59 10.97 12.37
C PRO A 118 -0.82 11.39 11.94
N GLN A 119 -0.99 12.70 11.74
CA GLN A 119 -2.12 13.24 10.99
C GLN A 119 -1.96 13.00 9.48
N SER A 120 -3.06 13.18 8.75
CA SER A 120 -3.15 12.94 7.32
C SER A 120 -4.12 13.91 6.65
N GLN A 121 -4.07 14.01 5.32
CA GLN A 121 -5.06 14.77 4.55
C GLN A 121 -6.24 13.88 4.16
N GLU A 122 -7.47 14.35 4.37
CA GLU A 122 -8.66 13.62 3.91
C GLU A 122 -8.77 13.62 2.38
N ILE A 123 -8.37 14.71 1.74
CA ILE A 123 -8.19 14.83 0.30
C ILE A 123 -6.83 15.47 0.11
N TYR A 124 -5.93 14.81 -0.62
CA TYR A 124 -4.62 15.39 -0.89
C TYR A 124 -4.77 16.72 -1.63
N SER A 125 -4.05 17.72 -1.16
CA SER A 125 -3.80 18.97 -1.88
C SER A 125 -2.40 19.46 -1.51
N PHE A 126 -1.77 20.18 -2.43
CA PHE A 126 -0.45 20.74 -2.14
C PHE A 126 -0.56 21.77 -1.00
N GLY A 127 0.13 21.52 0.11
CA GLY A 127 0.03 22.35 1.31
C GLY A 127 -1.30 22.24 2.05
N GLY A 128 -2.09 21.18 1.80
CA GLY A 128 -3.38 20.96 2.44
C GLY A 128 -3.28 20.73 3.94
N SER A 129 -4.37 21.05 4.64
CA SER A 129 -4.45 20.92 6.09
C SER A 129 -4.45 19.44 6.53
N GLN A 130 -3.59 19.13 7.49
CA GLN A 130 -3.57 17.84 8.16
C GLN A 130 -4.75 17.72 9.13
N ARG A 131 -5.32 16.53 9.23
CA ARG A 131 -6.44 16.18 10.10
C ARG A 131 -6.21 14.82 10.72
N ASP A 132 -7.00 14.53 11.75
CA ASP A 132 -6.97 13.23 12.41
C ASP A 132 -7.49 12.12 11.48
N ILE A 133 -6.84 10.96 11.56
CA ILE A 133 -7.25 9.73 10.89
C ILE A 133 -8.38 9.11 11.70
N VAL A 134 -9.59 9.26 11.19
CA VAL A 134 -10.82 8.72 11.80
C VAL A 134 -11.34 7.59 10.94
N LEU A 135 -11.26 6.37 11.47
CA LEU A 135 -11.68 5.15 10.81
C LEU A 135 -13.18 4.92 11.00
N ARG A 136 -13.82 4.45 9.93
CA ARG A 136 -15.18 3.90 9.88
C ARG A 136 -15.12 2.36 9.76
N PRO A 137 -16.24 1.64 9.95
CA PRO A 137 -16.25 0.19 9.77
C PRO A 137 -15.72 -0.22 8.40
N GLY A 138 -14.73 -1.11 8.38
CA GLY A 138 -14.09 -1.58 7.14
C GLY A 138 -13.00 -0.67 6.57
N ASP A 139 -12.76 0.52 7.15
CA ASP A 139 -11.61 1.35 6.77
C ASP A 139 -10.30 0.62 7.13
N ARG A 140 -9.25 0.93 6.36
CA ARG A 140 -7.91 0.38 6.50
C ARG A 140 -6.88 1.50 6.52
N VAL A 141 -5.73 1.20 7.10
CA VAL A 141 -4.57 2.10 7.10
C VAL A 141 -3.37 1.30 6.65
N LYS A 142 -2.65 1.84 5.66
CA LYS A 142 -1.39 1.29 5.19
C LYS A 142 -0.30 2.26 5.57
N ILE A 143 0.64 1.79 6.38
CA ILE A 143 1.74 2.57 6.91
C ILE A 143 3.04 2.04 6.30
N TYR A 144 3.75 2.90 5.58
CA TYR A 144 4.95 2.56 4.81
C TYR A 144 6.20 3.14 5.43
N SER A 145 7.31 2.39 5.34
CA SER A 145 8.62 2.82 5.86
C SER A 145 9.41 3.75 4.95
N THR A 146 8.81 4.18 3.87
CA THR A 146 9.39 5.04 2.84
C THR A 146 8.90 6.46 3.03
N GLU A 147 9.59 7.41 2.40
CA GLU A 147 9.13 8.80 2.37
C GLU A 147 8.11 8.96 1.23
N SER A 148 7.04 9.70 1.50
CA SER A 148 6.08 10.08 0.48
C SER A 148 6.50 11.38 -0.20
N PRO A 149 6.53 11.45 -1.54
CA PRO A 149 6.74 12.73 -2.23
C PRO A 149 5.59 13.73 -2.00
N LYS A 150 4.42 13.25 -1.55
CA LYS A 150 3.17 14.04 -1.42
C LYS A 150 2.57 14.03 0.00
N GLY A 151 3.28 13.44 0.98
CA GLY A 151 2.80 13.27 2.35
C GLY A 151 1.72 12.20 2.52
N ASN A 152 1.02 12.25 3.65
CA ASN A 152 -0.03 11.29 4.04
C ASN A 152 -1.41 11.76 3.56
N PHE A 153 -2.21 10.83 3.05
CA PHE A 153 -3.57 11.14 2.61
C PHE A 153 -4.49 9.92 2.58
N ARG A 154 -5.80 10.16 2.58
CA ARG A 154 -6.81 9.14 2.26
C ARG A 154 -6.88 8.94 0.75
N ALA A 155 -6.89 7.69 0.32
CA ALA A 155 -7.06 7.36 -1.08
C ALA A 155 -8.47 7.75 -1.56
N ASN A 156 -8.57 8.09 -2.84
CA ASN A 156 -9.80 8.48 -3.50
C ASN A 156 -9.78 8.04 -4.96
N LYS A 157 -10.90 8.21 -5.67
CA LYS A 157 -11.03 7.82 -7.08
C LYS A 157 -9.93 8.38 -7.99
N CYS A 158 -9.36 9.54 -7.67
CA CYS A 158 -8.40 10.23 -8.52
C CYS A 158 -6.94 9.82 -8.25
N LEU A 159 -6.70 8.87 -7.34
CA LEU A 159 -5.37 8.48 -6.86
C LEU A 159 -4.35 8.24 -7.97
N GLY A 160 -4.75 7.59 -9.06
CA GLY A 160 -3.85 7.27 -10.17
C GLY A 160 -3.18 8.49 -10.80
N TYR A 161 -3.82 9.67 -10.77
CA TYR A 161 -3.25 10.90 -11.33
C TYR A 161 -2.12 11.52 -10.49
N LEU A 162 -1.91 11.07 -9.24
CA LEU A 162 -0.80 11.56 -8.41
C LEU A 162 0.58 11.06 -8.87
N GLY A 163 0.62 10.15 -9.85
CA GLY A 163 1.84 9.66 -10.47
C GLY A 163 2.47 8.53 -9.64
N SER A 164 2.20 7.29 -10.05
CA SER A 164 2.62 6.06 -9.36
C SER A 164 4.13 5.93 -9.14
N ASP A 165 4.94 6.46 -10.06
CA ASP A 165 6.35 6.08 -10.16
C ASP A 165 7.26 6.80 -9.15
N SER A 166 6.75 7.85 -8.50
CA SER A 166 7.47 8.59 -7.46
C SER A 166 7.23 8.05 -6.05
N PHE A 167 6.22 7.20 -5.88
CA PHE A 167 5.90 6.57 -4.60
C PHE A 167 6.60 5.22 -4.49
N SER A 168 6.99 4.88 -3.27
CA SER A 168 7.41 3.54 -2.90
C SER A 168 6.52 3.11 -1.73
N PRO A 169 5.68 2.07 -1.86
CA PRO A 169 5.33 1.39 -3.10
C PRO A 169 4.65 2.31 -4.12
N PRO A 170 4.65 1.92 -5.41
CA PRO A 170 3.87 2.60 -6.42
C PRO A 170 2.38 2.59 -6.08
N LEU A 171 1.72 3.72 -6.34
CA LEU A 171 0.27 3.84 -6.17
C LEU A 171 -0.48 3.05 -7.27
N PRO A 172 -1.69 2.54 -6.97
CA PRO A 172 -2.58 1.99 -7.99
C PRO A 172 -2.88 3.02 -9.09
N LYS A 173 -2.91 2.56 -10.35
CA LYS A 173 -3.26 3.38 -11.52
C LYS A 173 -4.77 3.39 -11.77
N ASP A 174 -5.55 3.53 -10.70
CA ASP A 174 -7.01 3.58 -10.77
C ASP A 174 -7.47 5.05 -10.84
N CYS A 175 -8.25 5.37 -11.86
CA CYS A 175 -8.92 6.66 -12.04
C CYS A 175 -10.19 6.53 -12.90
N PRO A 176 -11.12 7.50 -12.82
CA PRO A 176 -12.28 7.52 -13.70
C PRO A 176 -11.87 7.57 -15.17
N TYR A 177 -12.45 6.66 -15.96
CA TYR A 177 -12.19 6.56 -17.39
C TYR A 177 -12.86 7.71 -18.17
N VAL A 178 -12.11 8.31 -19.10
CA VAL A 178 -12.65 9.27 -20.06
C VAL A 178 -13.42 8.51 -21.14
N SER A 179 -14.75 8.60 -21.10
CA SER A 179 -15.61 7.84 -22.01
C SER A 179 -15.64 8.42 -23.43
N ARG A 180 -15.84 7.57 -24.45
CA ARG A 180 -16.06 8.02 -25.83
C ARG A 180 -17.26 8.97 -25.97
N ALA A 181 -18.27 8.80 -25.12
CA ALA A 181 -19.44 9.68 -25.09
C ALA A 181 -19.08 11.09 -24.59
N GLU A 182 -18.12 11.20 -23.65
CA GLU A 182 -17.66 12.49 -23.12
C GLU A 182 -16.87 13.29 -24.15
N ILE A 183 -16.16 12.61 -25.05
CA ILE A 183 -15.24 13.24 -26.01
C ILE A 183 -15.80 13.35 -27.43
N ASN A 184 -17.04 12.90 -27.67
CA ASN A 184 -17.61 12.77 -29.02
C ASN A 184 -17.73 14.11 -29.79
N ASN A 185 -17.80 15.23 -29.06
CA ASN A 185 -17.93 16.57 -29.63
C ASN A 185 -16.57 17.26 -29.86
N PHE A 186 -15.45 16.64 -29.48
CA PHE A 186 -14.12 17.19 -29.75
C PHE A 186 -13.66 16.88 -31.18
N SER A 187 -12.62 17.58 -31.64
CA SER A 187 -12.02 17.29 -32.94
C SER A 187 -11.45 15.86 -33.00
N GLY A 188 -11.30 15.32 -34.21
CA GLY A 188 -10.68 14.00 -34.42
C GLY A 188 -9.29 13.92 -33.80
N TYR A 189 -8.45 14.95 -33.98
CA TYR A 189 -7.13 15.04 -33.36
C TYR A 189 -7.17 14.96 -31.83
N CYS A 190 -8.14 15.65 -31.21
CA CYS A 190 -8.31 15.61 -29.76
C CYS A 190 -8.75 14.23 -29.27
N GLN A 191 -9.73 13.63 -29.95
CA GLN A 191 -10.22 12.30 -29.60
C GLN A 191 -9.11 11.25 -29.73
N ASP A 192 -8.35 11.28 -30.83
CA ASP A 192 -7.22 10.37 -31.03
C ASP A 192 -6.17 10.53 -29.93
N TYR A 193 -5.84 11.78 -29.57
CA TYR A 193 -4.90 12.03 -28.49
C TYR A 193 -5.41 11.53 -27.13
N LEU A 194 -6.65 11.84 -26.76
CA LEU A 194 -7.26 11.38 -25.50
C LEU A 194 -7.33 9.86 -25.40
N LEU A 195 -7.63 9.18 -26.52
CA LEU A 195 -7.67 7.71 -26.58
C LEU A 195 -6.28 7.06 -26.60
N SER A 196 -5.23 7.83 -26.92
CA SER A 196 -3.84 7.36 -26.89
C SER A 196 -3.22 7.41 -25.49
N LEU A 197 -3.79 8.19 -24.57
CA LEU A 197 -3.30 8.30 -23.20
C LEU A 197 -3.49 6.98 -22.45
N GLY A 198 -2.45 6.58 -21.71
CA GLY A 198 -2.54 5.50 -20.75
C GLY A 198 -3.48 5.80 -19.58
N ALA A 199 -3.80 4.77 -18.80
CA ALA A 199 -4.61 4.93 -17.60
C ALA A 199 -3.98 5.96 -16.64
N CYS A 200 -4.74 7.00 -16.30
CA CYS A 200 -4.36 8.09 -15.41
C CYS A 200 -3.10 8.85 -15.85
N GLU A 201 -2.82 8.82 -17.16
CA GLU A 201 -1.71 9.57 -17.73
C GLU A 201 -2.09 11.05 -17.84
N ASN A 202 -1.22 11.91 -17.31
CA ASN A 202 -1.36 13.36 -17.49
C ASN A 202 -1.00 13.73 -18.93
N PRO A 203 -1.77 14.62 -19.59
CA PRO A 203 -1.41 15.12 -20.92
C PRO A 203 0.01 15.72 -20.98
N SER A 204 0.66 15.50 -22.11
CA SER A 204 1.91 16.15 -22.49
C SER A 204 1.75 17.67 -22.48
N ALA A 205 2.81 18.38 -22.10
CA ALA A 205 2.85 19.84 -22.22
C ALA A 205 2.67 20.33 -23.66
N ASN A 206 3.05 19.51 -24.65
CA ASN A 206 2.89 19.78 -26.08
C ASN A 206 2.11 18.62 -26.71
N PRO A 207 0.77 18.58 -26.56
CA PRO A 207 -0.04 17.52 -27.15
C PRO A 207 -0.07 17.68 -28.68
N PRO A 208 -0.15 16.58 -29.46
CA PRO A 208 -0.24 16.60 -30.91
C PRO A 208 -1.64 17.02 -31.40
N VAL A 209 -2.18 18.12 -30.87
CA VAL A 209 -3.49 18.68 -31.17
C VAL A 209 -3.31 20.11 -31.72
N PRO A 210 -4.05 20.52 -32.78
CA PRO A 210 -3.94 21.88 -33.31
C PRO A 210 -4.21 22.94 -32.25
N HIS A 211 -3.35 23.96 -32.15
CA HIS A 211 -3.49 25.06 -31.20
C HIS A 211 -4.81 25.84 -31.29
N SER A 212 -5.51 25.74 -32.43
CA SER A 212 -6.84 26.33 -32.63
C SER A 212 -7.96 25.58 -31.89
N ASP A 213 -7.73 24.37 -31.40
CA ASP A 213 -8.72 23.55 -30.70
C ASP A 213 -8.80 23.88 -29.20
N ALA A 214 -9.30 25.08 -28.91
CA ALA A 214 -9.39 25.60 -27.54
C ALA A 214 -10.18 24.68 -26.59
N ALA A 215 -11.26 24.06 -27.08
CA ALA A 215 -12.08 23.16 -26.28
C ALA A 215 -11.29 21.91 -25.84
N CYS A 216 -10.45 21.35 -26.73
CA CYS A 216 -9.58 20.25 -26.36
C CYS A 216 -8.54 20.66 -25.31
N PHE A 217 -7.87 21.80 -25.49
CA PHE A 217 -6.88 22.27 -24.51
C PHE A 217 -7.52 22.55 -23.15
N ASP A 218 -8.74 23.08 -23.10
CA ASP A 218 -9.49 23.29 -21.87
C ASP A 218 -9.80 21.97 -21.15
N PHE A 219 -10.12 20.92 -21.91
CA PHE A 219 -10.33 19.59 -21.36
C PHE A 219 -9.03 18.96 -20.86
N LEU A 220 -7.95 19.00 -21.65
CA LEU A 220 -6.64 18.45 -21.28
C LEU A 220 -6.07 19.10 -20.01
N ARG A 221 -6.28 20.40 -19.81
CA ARG A 221 -5.86 21.09 -18.57
C ARG A 221 -6.57 20.60 -17.30
N LYS A 222 -7.70 19.90 -17.44
CA LYS A 222 -8.45 19.30 -16.33
C LYS A 222 -8.19 17.80 -16.20
N LEU A 223 -7.48 17.19 -17.14
CA LEU A 223 -7.16 15.76 -17.11
C LEU A 223 -5.93 15.51 -16.23
N ASN A 224 -6.10 15.75 -14.94
CA ASN A 224 -5.10 15.56 -13.89
C ASN A 224 -5.80 15.35 -12.55
N TYR A 225 -5.03 15.25 -11.47
CA TYR A 225 -5.57 15.01 -10.14
C TYR A 225 -6.57 16.09 -9.71
N ASP A 226 -6.19 17.36 -9.80
CA ASP A 226 -7.01 18.46 -9.31
C ASP A 226 -8.34 18.57 -10.08
N GLY A 227 -8.29 18.44 -11.42
CA GLY A 227 -9.51 18.44 -12.23
C GLY A 227 -10.39 17.21 -12.02
N CYS A 228 -9.79 16.04 -11.75
CA CYS A 228 -10.53 14.85 -11.35
C CYS A 228 -11.24 15.06 -9.99
N VAL A 229 -10.53 15.60 -9.00
CA VAL A 229 -11.11 15.90 -7.68
C VAL A 229 -12.25 16.91 -7.83
N GLU A 230 -12.06 17.99 -8.59
CA GLU A 230 -13.10 18.98 -8.85
C GLU A 230 -14.38 18.33 -9.41
N LYS A 231 -14.24 17.40 -10.36
CA LYS A 231 -15.36 16.70 -11.01
C LYS A 231 -16.05 15.69 -10.10
N TYR A 232 -15.32 14.90 -9.34
CA TYR A 232 -15.83 13.70 -8.66
C TYR A 232 -15.92 13.80 -7.14
N ARG A 233 -15.46 14.88 -6.50
CA ARG A 233 -15.42 14.99 -5.02
C ARG A 233 -16.76 14.79 -4.30
N ASN A 234 -17.87 14.98 -5.00
CA ASN A 234 -19.22 14.86 -4.43
C ASN A 234 -19.84 13.48 -4.69
N ASP A 235 -19.14 12.57 -5.35
CA ASP A 235 -19.59 11.20 -5.51
C ASP A 235 -19.58 10.48 -4.16
N ASP A 236 -20.59 9.65 -3.89
CA ASP A 236 -20.70 8.91 -2.62
C ASP A 236 -19.51 7.96 -2.37
N ASP A 237 -18.92 7.46 -3.45
CA ASP A 237 -17.75 6.57 -3.47
C ASP A 237 -16.45 7.31 -3.84
N PHE A 238 -16.40 8.64 -3.72
CA PHE A 238 -15.20 9.42 -4.03
C PHE A 238 -14.00 9.02 -3.15
N LEU A 239 -14.19 8.98 -1.84
CA LEU A 239 -13.17 8.56 -0.87
C LEU A 239 -13.19 7.04 -0.73
N SER A 240 -12.02 6.41 -0.77
CA SER A 240 -11.92 4.98 -0.45
C SER A 240 -11.86 4.75 1.07
N GLY A 241 -11.95 3.49 1.49
CA GLY A 241 -11.71 3.12 2.89
C GLY A 241 -10.23 3.12 3.29
N ASP A 242 -9.30 3.42 2.38
CA ASP A 242 -7.86 3.28 2.62
C ASP A 242 -7.20 4.62 2.98
N TRP A 243 -6.54 4.66 4.13
CA TRP A 243 -5.61 5.71 4.51
C TRP A 243 -4.19 5.28 4.17
N LEU A 244 -3.44 6.15 3.49
CA LEU A 244 -2.05 5.91 3.10
C LEU A 244 -1.12 6.83 3.91
N VAL A 245 -0.20 6.22 4.63
CA VAL A 245 0.70 6.90 5.58
C VAL A 245 2.14 6.48 5.29
N TRP A 246 3.04 7.44 5.26
CA TRP A 246 4.46 7.26 5.04
C TRP A 246 5.23 7.92 6.16
N LEU A 247 6.07 7.15 6.85
CA LEU A 247 6.84 7.63 7.99
C LEU A 247 8.32 7.84 7.64
N GLY A 248 8.75 7.42 6.45
CA GLY A 248 10.16 7.46 6.07
C GLY A 248 11.04 6.71 7.06
N LYS A 249 12.19 7.30 7.37
CA LYS A 249 13.22 6.70 8.24
C LYS A 249 12.73 6.34 9.65
N GLU A 250 11.60 6.87 10.09
CA GLU A 250 11.02 6.60 11.41
C GLU A 250 10.48 5.16 11.55
N MET A 251 10.30 4.43 10.44
CA MET A 251 9.81 3.04 10.46
C MET A 251 10.91 1.96 10.52
N ASN A 252 12.18 2.31 10.74
CA ASN A 252 13.25 1.33 11.02
C ASN A 252 13.12 0.70 12.42
N VAL A 253 11.90 0.54 12.91
CA VAL A 253 11.57 0.01 14.24
C VAL A 253 11.27 -1.48 14.20
N PHE A 254 10.98 -2.07 13.05
CA PHE A 254 10.63 -3.49 13.00
C PHE A 254 11.86 -4.40 12.95
N ASP A 255 11.78 -5.52 13.66
CA ASP A 255 12.71 -6.64 13.51
C ASP A 255 12.28 -7.53 12.34
N SER A 256 13.21 -7.87 11.44
CA SER A 256 12.90 -8.66 10.25
C SER A 256 12.79 -10.16 10.53
N LEU A 257 13.24 -10.65 11.68
CA LEU A 257 13.20 -12.07 12.00
C LEU A 257 12.03 -12.35 12.95
N HIS A 258 12.02 -11.68 14.09
CA HIS A 258 11.02 -11.90 15.12
C HIS A 258 10.66 -10.61 15.83
N ASP A 259 9.37 -10.25 15.82
CA ASP A 259 8.91 -9.04 16.47
C ASP A 259 7.60 -9.25 17.22
N LYS A 260 7.43 -8.42 18.24
CA LYS A 260 6.16 -8.25 18.94
C LYS A 260 5.70 -6.82 18.72
N VAL A 261 4.81 -6.65 17.77
CA VAL A 261 4.24 -5.34 17.41
C VAL A 261 2.97 -5.12 18.22
N GLN A 262 2.96 -4.05 19.00
CA GLN A 262 1.85 -3.64 19.84
C GLN A 262 1.25 -2.34 19.32
N LEU A 263 -0.07 -2.30 19.23
CA LEU A 263 -0.83 -1.09 18.96
C LEU A 263 -1.41 -0.58 20.26
N LEU A 264 -1.00 0.61 20.68
CA LEU A 264 -1.42 1.27 21.91
C LEU A 264 -2.27 2.49 21.57
N ASP A 265 -3.38 2.68 22.27
CA ASP A 265 -4.20 3.90 22.11
C ASP A 265 -3.51 5.15 22.71
N LYS A 266 -4.14 6.32 22.56
CA LYS A 266 -3.62 7.59 23.11
C LYS A 266 -3.37 7.58 24.63
N SER A 267 -4.02 6.69 25.38
CA SER A 267 -3.83 6.55 26.83
C SER A 267 -2.75 5.52 27.20
N GLY A 268 -2.11 4.89 26.19
CA GLY A 268 -1.12 3.84 26.37
C GLY A 268 -1.73 2.46 26.62
N LYS A 269 -3.05 2.29 26.47
CA LYS A 269 -3.72 1.00 26.65
C LYS A 269 -3.54 0.16 25.39
N LEU A 270 -3.24 -1.13 25.57
CA LEU A 270 -3.10 -2.08 24.48
C LEU A 270 -4.43 -2.28 23.75
N ALA A 271 -4.46 -1.89 22.48
CA ALA A 271 -5.57 -2.11 21.57
C ALA A 271 -5.44 -3.47 20.88
N ASP A 272 -4.25 -3.77 20.34
CA ASP A 272 -3.97 -5.02 19.64
C ASP A 272 -2.48 -5.41 19.67
N GLU A 273 -2.17 -6.66 19.37
CA GLU A 273 -0.81 -7.20 19.30
C GLU A 273 -0.65 -8.19 18.15
N TYR A 274 0.48 -8.13 17.47
CA TYR A 274 0.86 -9.01 16.36
C TYR A 274 2.28 -9.55 16.57
N ILE A 275 2.45 -10.86 16.49
CA ILE A 275 3.73 -11.55 16.68
C ILE A 275 4.06 -12.36 15.44
N TYR A 276 5.29 -12.26 14.98
CA TYR A 276 5.87 -13.09 13.91
C TYR A 276 7.32 -13.47 14.25
#